data_AF-A0A1F7QUL4-F1
#
_entry.id   AF-A0A1F7QUL4-F1
#
_cell.length_a   1.000
_cell.length_b   1.000
_cell.length_c   1.000
_cell.angle_alpha   90.00
_cell.angle_beta   90.00
_cell.angle_gamma   90.00
#
_symmetry.space_group_name_H-M   'P 1'
#
loop_
_entity.id
_entity.type
_entity.pdbx_description
1 polymer ?
#
loop_
_entity_poly.entity_id
_entity_poly.type
_entity_poly.pdbx_seq_one_letter_code
_entity_poly.pdbx_strand_id
1 'polypeptide(L)'
;MKAYVVYKVESDHARPVIDFLRDFEKRTGKKVNEVDPESPSGSAFCETYDIMAYPTIIATDDNGVLQNEWRGLPLPLIDEVSYYAN
;
A
#
# COMPACT_ATOMS: atom_id res chain seq x y z
N MET A 1 -6.08 -12.59 2.36
CA MET A 1 -6.23 -11.19 1.89
C MET A 1 -4.93 -10.46 2.13
N LYS A 2 -4.53 -9.56 1.22
CA LYS A 2 -3.25 -8.86 1.32
C LYS A 2 -3.44 -7.37 1.06
N ALA A 3 -2.80 -6.55 1.88
CA ALA A 3 -2.65 -5.11 1.65
C ALA A 3 -1.26 -4.81 1.09
N TYR A 4 -1.19 -3.90 0.12
CA TYR A 4 0.03 -3.41 -0.49
C TYR A 4 0.06 -1.88 -0.44
N VAL A 5 1.23 -1.29 -0.25
CA VAL A 5 1.46 0.14 -0.43
C VAL A 5 2.52 0.35 -1.50
N VAL A 6 2.19 1.17 -2.50
CA VAL A 6 3.10 1.57 -3.56
C VAL A 6 3.51 3.01 -3.32
N TYR A 7 4.81 3.23 -3.13
CA TYR A 7 5.34 4.57 -2.90
C TYR A 7 6.82 4.66 -3.27
N LYS A 8 7.29 5.87 -3.58
CA LYS A 8 8.70 6.15 -3.82
C LYS A 8 9.40 6.49 -2.51
N VAL A 9 10.45 5.75 -2.17
CA VAL A 9 11.23 5.96 -0.93
C VAL A 9 11.93 7.33 -0.93
N GLU A 10 12.48 7.73 -2.07
CA GLU A 10 13.10 9.04 -2.25
C GLU A 10 12.08 10.09 -2.74
N SER A 11 11.05 10.35 -1.93
CA SER A 11 10.03 11.36 -2.27
C SER A 11 9.50 12.13 -1.06
N ASP A 12 8.93 13.30 -1.31
CA ASP A 12 8.28 14.14 -0.30
C ASP A 12 7.11 13.42 0.41
N HIS A 13 6.55 12.38 -0.22
CA HIS A 13 5.44 11.59 0.32
C HIS A 13 5.88 10.32 1.05
N ALA A 14 7.17 10.01 1.08
CA ALA A 14 7.69 8.82 1.77
C ALA A 14 7.44 8.88 3.28
N ARG A 15 7.58 10.06 3.88
CA ARG A 15 7.47 10.21 5.33
C ARG A 15 6.08 9.83 5.88
N PRO A 16 4.96 10.33 5.32
CA PRO A 16 3.62 9.88 5.71
C PRO A 16 3.43 8.36 5.61
N VAL A 17 3.96 7.72 4.57
CA VAL A 17 3.84 6.26 4.37
C VAL A 17 4.61 5.50 5.44
N ILE A 18 5.86 5.89 5.72
CA ILE A 18 6.69 5.25 6.75
C ILE A 18 6.06 5.37 8.13
N ASP A 19 5.55 6.55 8.48
CA ASP A 19 4.87 6.76 9.77
C ASP A 19 3.58 5.92 9.84
N PHE A 20 2.79 5.84 8.76
CA PHE A 20 1.62 4.97 8.68
C PHE A 20 1.97 3.48 8.87
N LEU A 21 2.98 2.97 8.17
CA LEU A 21 3.41 1.57 8.26
C LEU A 21 3.87 1.19 9.66
N ARG A 22 4.67 2.06 10.30
CA ARG A 22 5.13 1.87 11.67
C ARG A 22 3.95 1.82 12.65
N ASP A 23 3.02 2.76 12.52
CA ASP A 23 1.88 2.87 13.43
C ASP A 23 0.87 1.72 13.18
N PHE A 24 0.73 1.28 11.94
CA PHE A 24 -0.07 0.12 11.53
C PHE A 24 0.45 -1.17 12.18
N GLU A 25 1.75 -1.46 12.05
CA GLU A 25 2.37 -2.64 12.67
C GLU A 25 2.25 -2.57 14.19
N LYS A 26 2.51 -1.40 14.79
CA LYS A 26 2.41 -1.20 16.24
C LYS A 26 1.00 -1.44 16.78
N ARG A 27 -0.05 -1.00 16.06
CA ARG A 27 -1.45 -1.12 16.51
C ARG A 27 -2.06 -2.48 16.24
N THR A 28 -1.68 -3.13 15.14
CA THR A 28 -2.39 -4.32 14.63
C THR A 28 -1.57 -5.60 14.72
N GLY A 29 -0.25 -5.50 14.88
CA GLY A 29 0.69 -6.62 14.75
C GLY A 29 0.83 -7.17 13.33
N LYS A 30 0.18 -6.54 12.34
CA LYS A 30 0.16 -6.95 10.93
C LYS A 30 1.09 -6.04 10.11
N LYS A 31 1.49 -6.51 8.93
CA LYS A 31 2.32 -5.74 7.99
C LYS A 31 1.56 -5.48 6.69
N VAL A 32 1.80 -4.31 6.11
CA VAL A 32 1.41 -4.00 4.73
C VAL A 32 2.63 -4.28 3.84
N ASN A 33 2.41 -4.89 2.68
CA ASN A 33 3.48 -5.22 1.76
C ASN A 33 3.92 -3.96 1.01
N GLU A 34 5.19 -3.60 1.09
CA GLU A 34 5.73 -2.44 0.39
C GLU A 34 6.11 -2.82 -1.04
N VAL A 35 5.79 -1.94 -1.99
CA VAL A 35 6.13 -2.08 -3.40
C VAL A 35 6.85 -0.82 -3.86
N ASP A 36 8.09 -0.99 -4.30
CA ASP A 36 8.86 0.06 -4.96
C ASP A 36 8.46 0.13 -6.45
N PRO A 37 7.77 1.20 -6.90
CA PRO A 37 7.33 1.34 -8.28
C PRO A 37 8.48 1.47 -9.29
N GLU A 38 9.70 1.76 -8.85
CA GLU A 38 10.87 1.90 -9.74
C GLU A 38 11.59 0.57 -9.97
N SER A 39 11.25 -0.46 -9.20
CA SER A 39 11.71 -1.83 -9.46
C SER A 39 10.98 -2.47 -10.65
N PRO A 40 11.60 -3.40 -11.41
CA PRO A 40 10.92 -4.07 -12.52
C PRO A 40 9.61 -4.77 -12.12
N SER A 41 9.61 -5.45 -10.97
CA SER A 41 8.41 -6.09 -10.42
C SER A 41 7.36 -5.08 -9.97
N GLY A 42 7.78 -3.95 -9.41
CA GLY A 42 6.86 -2.90 -8.98
C GLY A 42 6.23 -2.15 -10.15
N SER A 43 6.97 -1.89 -11.23
CA SER A 43 6.42 -1.34 -12.47
C SER A 43 5.34 -2.25 -13.04
N ALA A 44 5.61 -3.55 -13.16
CA ALA A 44 4.61 -4.52 -13.62
C ALA A 44 3.40 -4.61 -12.68
N PHE A 45 3.61 -4.49 -11.37
CA PHE A 45 2.53 -4.43 -10.38
C PHE A 45 1.65 -3.18 -10.58
N CYS A 46 2.27 -2.01 -10.79
CA CYS A 46 1.54 -0.77 -11.05
C CYS A 46 0.71 -0.86 -12.33
N GLU A 47 1.27 -1.44 -13.40
CA GLU A 47 0.52 -1.69 -14.64
C GLU A 47 -0.65 -2.64 -14.43
N THR A 48 -0.45 -3.73 -13.67
CA THR A 48 -1.49 -4.74 -13.40
C THR A 48 -2.70 -4.15 -12.67
N TYR A 49 -2.46 -3.22 -11.74
CA TYR A 49 -3.49 -2.63 -10.90
C TYR A 49 -3.84 -1.18 -11.29
N ASP A 50 -3.38 -0.70 -12.45
CA ASP A 50 -3.62 0.65 -12.98
C ASP A 50 -3.23 1.79 -11.99
N ILE A 51 -2.10 1.63 -11.31
CA ILE A 51 -1.61 2.59 -10.31
C ILE A 51 -0.84 3.71 -11.00
N MET A 52 -1.47 4.88 -11.10
CA MET A 52 -0.89 6.07 -11.76
C MET A 52 -0.41 7.17 -10.79
N ALA A 53 -0.66 7.03 -9.49
CA ALA A 53 -0.32 8.03 -8.49
C ALA A 53 0.33 7.40 -7.26
N TYR A 54 1.26 8.13 -6.64
CA TYR A 54 1.94 7.69 -5.42
C TYR A 54 1.71 8.71 -4.29
N PRO A 55 1.51 8.25 -3.04
CA PRO A 55 1.38 6.85 -2.66
C PRO A 55 0.02 6.28 -3.07
N THR A 56 -0.08 4.95 -3.23
CA THR A 56 -1.36 4.25 -3.39
C THR A 56 -1.35 2.98 -2.54
N ILE A 57 -2.42 2.75 -1.77
CA ILE A 57 -2.64 1.49 -1.04
C ILE A 57 -3.70 0.69 -1.78
N ILE A 58 -3.45 -0.59 -2.00
CA ILE A 58 -4.46 -1.51 -2.53
C ILE A 58 -4.66 -2.70 -1.61
N ALA A 59 -5.87 -3.26 -1.64
CA ALA A 59 -6.21 -4.51 -1.01
C ALA A 59 -6.64 -5.54 -2.04
N THR A 60 -6.15 -6.77 -1.91
CA THR A 60 -6.47 -7.89 -2.80
C THR A 60 -6.95 -9.10 -2.00
N ASP A 61 -7.77 -9.93 -2.64
CA ASP A 61 -8.04 -11.28 -2.12
C ASP A 61 -6.83 -12.22 -2.35
N ASP A 62 -6.97 -13.48 -1.95
CA ASP A 62 -5.87 -14.45 -2.10
C ASP A 62 -5.60 -14.87 -3.56
N ASN A 63 -6.50 -14.52 -4.49
CA ASN A 63 -6.34 -14.72 -5.93
C ASN A 63 -5.78 -13.49 -6.65
N GLY A 64 -5.49 -12.40 -5.94
CA GLY A 64 -5.01 -11.14 -6.53
C GLY A 64 -6.12 -10.26 -7.10
N VAL A 65 -7.39 -10.56 -6.82
CA VAL A 65 -8.51 -9.70 -7.26
C VAL A 65 -8.56 -8.46 -6.36
N LEU A 66 -8.51 -7.28 -6.99
CA LEU A 66 -8.62 -5.99 -6.30
C LEU A 66 -9.95 -5.90 -5.54
N GLN A 67 -9.86 -5.66 -4.23
CA GLN A 67 -11.00 -5.49 -3.33
C GLN A 67 -11.23 -4.03 -2.96
N ASN A 68 -10.15 -3.26 -2.81
CA ASN A 68 -10.22 -1.84 -2.48
C ASN A 68 -8.94 -1.11 -2.88
N GLU A 69 -9.04 0.21 -3.00
CA GLU A 69 -7.95 1.10 -3.38
C GLU A 69 -8.08 2.47 -2.71
N TRP A 70 -6.96 2.99 -2.21
CA TRP A 70 -6.85 4.35 -1.68
C TRP A 70 -5.68 5.06 -2.36
N ARG A 71 -5.99 6.12 -3.11
CA ARG A 71 -5.00 6.87 -3.91
C ARG A 71 -4.58 8.17 -3.23
N GLY A 72 -3.29 8.43 -3.22
CA GLY A 72 -2.69 9.68 -2.78
C GLY A 72 -2.74 9.91 -1.28
N LEU A 73 -2.71 11.20 -0.91
CA LEU A 73 -2.87 11.66 0.47
C LEU A 73 -4.23 12.36 0.63
N PRO A 74 -4.85 12.30 1.83
CA PRO A 74 -4.38 11.61 3.04
C PRO A 74 -4.46 10.08 2.91
N LEU A 75 -3.60 9.37 3.65
CA LEU A 75 -3.66 7.91 3.74
C LEU A 75 -4.96 7.47 4.47
N PRO A 76 -5.48 6.26 4.18
CA PRO A 76 -6.65 5.72 4.86
C PRO A 76 -6.41 5.52 6.36
N LEU A 77 -7.49 5.25 7.10
CA LEU A 77 -7.39 4.85 8.50
C LEU A 77 -6.77 3.45 8.62
N ILE A 78 -6.03 3.24 9.71
CA ILE A 78 -5.42 1.94 10.02
C ILE A 78 -6.48 0.84 10.04
N ASP A 79 -7.65 1.11 10.63
CA ASP A 79 -8.70 0.09 10.76
C ASP A 79 -9.27 -0.33 9.40
N GLU A 80 -9.37 0.61 8.45
CA GLU A 80 -9.79 0.34 7.06
C GLU A 80 -8.83 -0.63 6.35
N VAL A 81 -7.51 -0.40 6.47
CA VAL A 81 -6.50 -1.28 5.87
C VAL A 81 -6.36 -2.60 6.64
N SER A 82 -6.53 -2.57 7.97
CA SER A 82 -6.32 -3.74 8.85
C SER A 82 -7.29 -4.89 8.57
N TYR A 83 -8.47 -4.56 8.05
CA TYR A 83 -9.47 -5.52 7.60
C TYR A 83 -8.93 -6.43 6.50
N TYR A 84 -8.03 -5.92 5.65
CA TYR A 84 -7.50 -6.64 4.48
C TYR A 84 -6.11 -7.25 4.68
N ALA A 85 -5.38 -6.87 5.73
CA ALA A 85 -4.04 -7.40 5.99
C ALA A 85 -4.11 -8.65 6.89
N ASN A 86 -4.19 -9.85 6.32
CA ASN A 86 -4.15 -11.11 7.08
C ASN A 86 -2.89 -11.92 6.82
#